data_AF-A0A349QT10-F1
#
_entry.id   AF-A0A349QT10-F1
#
_cell.length_a   1.000
_cell.length_b   1.000
_cell.length_c   1.000
_cell.angle_alpha   90.00
_cell.angle_beta   90.00
_cell.angle_gamma   90.00
#
_symmetry.space_group_name_H-M   'P 1'
#
loop_
_entity.id
_entity.type
_entity.pdbx_description
1 polymer ?
#
loop_
_entity_poly.entity_id
_entity_poly.type
_entity_poly.pdbx_seq_one_letter_code
_entity_poly.pdbx_strand_id
1 'polypeptide(L)'
;MMVEVPTQLQEAGYLSNIFQRWREAGIGLSIDDFGTGYASMSYLKELNVEEIKIDRLFVKGIEEATYNYRLISNMIEFAKTNAIRICCEGVEDVHELTVLEGLAPNLIQGYLFSKPCKTEEFESAFINQGTEAYRRYAEFVRKIYQYKDKMHVVYFDAKNILRETELGLWIIRINECEQYYEMYADETMEHIMSVDRKYTPQECYAFWHNRIVENYRDYVNKNVKRMMETDKVVELEYAWMHPELGEIRVRCSGRRVEDTDGMVTLEGYHRTVSNIERAL
;
A
#
# COMPACT_ATOMS: atom_id res chain seq x y z
N MET A 1 20.66 3.38 -24.30
CA MET A 1 20.83 1.95 -23.91
C MET A 1 20.91 1.90 -22.40
N MET A 2 20.40 0.85 -21.77
CA MET A 2 20.40 0.71 -20.31
C MET A 2 20.90 -0.69 -19.96
N VAL A 3 21.66 -0.79 -18.88
CA VAL A 3 22.16 -2.06 -18.34
C VAL A 3 21.53 -2.28 -16.98
N GLU A 4 20.82 -3.40 -16.83
CA GLU A 4 20.29 -3.85 -15.55
C GLU A 4 21.42 -4.46 -14.71
N VAL A 5 21.51 -4.05 -13.45
CA VAL A 5 22.49 -4.54 -12.49
C VAL A 5 21.76 -4.95 -11.20
N PRO A 6 21.99 -6.17 -10.67
CA PRO A 6 21.33 -6.63 -9.46
C PRO A 6 21.86 -5.89 -8.21
N THR A 7 21.00 -5.79 -7.18
CA THR A 7 21.30 -5.06 -5.94
C THR A 7 22.52 -5.57 -5.16
N GLN A 8 22.97 -6.81 -5.37
CA GLN A 8 24.09 -7.42 -4.63
C GLN A 8 25.49 -6.98 -5.11
N LEU A 9 25.61 -6.16 -6.18
CA LEU A 9 26.90 -5.69 -6.70
C LEU A 9 27.58 -4.60 -5.84
N GLN A 10 27.10 -4.39 -4.61
CA GLN A 10 27.49 -3.32 -3.67
C GLN A 10 28.97 -3.28 -3.28
N GLU A 11 29.71 -4.39 -3.40
CA GLU A 11 31.06 -4.49 -2.83
C GLU A 11 32.19 -4.26 -3.83
N ALA A 12 31.88 -3.96 -5.09
CA ALA A 12 32.86 -3.97 -6.16
C ALA A 12 33.30 -2.54 -6.55
N GLY A 13 34.12 -1.89 -5.72
CA GLY A 13 34.63 -0.53 -5.97
C GLY A 13 35.38 -0.33 -7.30
N TYR A 14 35.79 -1.42 -7.97
CA TYR A 14 36.35 -1.35 -9.33
C TYR A 14 35.30 -1.08 -10.42
N LEU A 15 34.02 -1.41 -10.16
CA LEU A 15 32.92 -1.22 -11.11
C LEU A 15 32.57 0.25 -11.31
N SER A 16 32.84 1.12 -10.33
CA SER A 16 32.55 2.56 -10.43
C SER A 16 33.20 3.20 -11.66
N ASN A 17 34.45 2.81 -11.98
CA ASN A 17 35.13 3.27 -13.19
C ASN A 17 34.49 2.74 -14.48
N ILE A 18 33.95 1.52 -14.46
CA ILE A 18 33.25 0.93 -15.61
C ILE A 18 31.92 1.65 -15.83
N PHE A 19 31.16 1.85 -14.77
CA PHE A 19 29.89 2.57 -14.79
C PHE A 19 30.05 4.02 -15.23
N GLN A 20 31.11 4.70 -14.80
CA GLN A 20 31.43 6.03 -15.30
C GLN A 20 31.67 6.02 -16.81
N ARG A 21 32.47 5.09 -17.33
CA ARG A 21 32.74 4.99 -18.78
C ARG A 21 31.49 4.65 -19.59
N TRP A 22 30.61 3.81 -19.06
CA TRP A 22 29.30 3.53 -19.67
C TRP A 22 28.44 4.78 -19.76
N ARG A 23 28.40 5.56 -18.69
CA ARG A 23 27.65 6.83 -18.66
C ARG A 23 28.20 7.85 -19.64
N GLU A 24 29.52 8.00 -19.71
CA GLU A 24 30.19 8.86 -20.71
C GLU A 24 29.86 8.43 -22.15
N ALA A 25 29.56 7.15 -22.36
CA ALA A 25 29.08 6.61 -23.63
C ALA A 25 27.55 6.67 -23.82
N GLY A 26 26.80 7.27 -22.90
CA GLY A 26 25.34 7.37 -22.96
C GLY A 26 24.57 6.09 -22.59
N ILE A 27 25.21 5.20 -21.83
CA ILE A 27 24.63 3.96 -21.31
C ILE A 27 24.24 4.18 -19.85
N GLY A 28 22.94 4.10 -19.56
CA GLY A 28 22.41 4.23 -18.20
C GLY A 28 22.40 2.92 -17.43
N LEU A 29 22.20 3.02 -16.12
CA LEU A 29 22.08 1.90 -15.18
C LEU A 29 20.66 1.80 -14.65
N SER A 30 20.13 0.58 -14.62
CA SER A 30 18.90 0.21 -13.92
C SER A 30 19.22 -0.76 -12.81
N ILE A 31 18.67 -0.54 -11.62
CA ILE A 31 18.84 -1.45 -10.49
C ILE A 31 17.67 -2.43 -10.45
N ASP A 32 17.99 -3.71 -10.48
CA ASP A 32 17.01 -4.81 -10.44
C ASP A 32 16.76 -5.31 -9.00
N ASP A 33 15.60 -5.93 -8.77
CA ASP A 33 15.20 -6.51 -7.47
C ASP A 33 15.18 -5.51 -6.30
N PHE A 34 14.86 -4.23 -6.56
CA PHE A 34 14.89 -3.22 -5.51
C PHE A 34 13.82 -3.47 -4.45
N GLY A 35 14.24 -3.48 -3.18
CA GLY A 35 13.39 -3.78 -2.02
C GLY A 35 13.58 -5.20 -1.44
N THR A 36 14.21 -6.12 -2.17
CA THR A 36 14.43 -7.51 -1.69
C THR A 36 15.71 -7.70 -0.86
N GLY A 37 16.52 -6.64 -0.70
CA GLY A 37 17.78 -6.66 0.05
C GLY A 37 18.23 -5.28 0.57
N TYR A 38 19.38 -5.24 1.27
CA TYR A 38 19.96 -4.06 1.92
C TYR A 38 20.60 -3.04 0.95
N ALA A 39 19.96 -2.72 -0.18
CA ALA A 39 20.40 -1.61 -1.02
C ALA A 39 20.18 -0.28 -0.27
N SER A 40 21.24 0.22 0.37
CA SER A 40 21.19 1.51 1.05
C SER A 40 20.95 2.63 0.03
N MET A 41 20.12 3.61 0.39
CA MET A 41 19.88 4.80 -0.44
C MET A 41 21.17 5.56 -0.78
N SER A 42 22.18 5.48 0.09
CA SER A 42 23.54 5.99 -0.16
C SER A 42 24.18 5.35 -1.39
N TYR A 43 24.00 4.05 -1.59
CA TYR A 43 24.60 3.32 -2.70
C TYR A 43 23.98 3.70 -4.05
N LEU A 44 22.65 3.87 -4.10
CA LEU A 44 21.97 4.36 -5.32
C LEU A 44 22.50 5.72 -5.77
N LYS A 45 22.78 6.59 -4.79
CA LYS A 45 23.33 7.92 -5.04
C LYS A 45 24.77 7.86 -5.54
N GLU A 46 25.61 6.99 -4.97
CA GLU A 46 27.00 6.79 -5.41
C GLU A 46 27.08 6.22 -6.83
N LEU A 47 26.20 5.27 -7.16
CA LEU A 47 26.09 4.73 -8.50
C LEU A 47 25.44 5.70 -9.50
N ASN A 48 24.76 6.73 -9.01
CA ASN A 48 24.00 7.70 -9.81
C ASN A 48 23.09 6.98 -10.82
N VAL A 49 22.21 6.13 -10.32
CA VAL A 49 21.37 5.25 -11.15
C VAL A 49 20.30 6.05 -11.89
N GLU A 50 19.97 5.66 -13.12
CA GLU A 50 18.95 6.32 -13.92
C GLU A 50 17.57 5.65 -13.81
N GLU A 51 17.53 4.40 -13.33
CA GLU A 51 16.29 3.65 -13.13
C GLU A 51 16.38 2.67 -11.95
N ILE A 52 15.23 2.44 -11.31
CA ILE A 52 15.03 1.43 -10.28
C ILE A 52 13.83 0.58 -10.69
N LYS A 53 13.98 -0.74 -10.60
CA LYS A 53 12.91 -1.71 -10.81
C LYS A 53 12.42 -2.24 -9.47
N ILE A 54 11.13 -2.03 -9.20
CA ILE A 54 10.44 -2.56 -8.02
C ILE A 54 10.03 -3.98 -8.34
N ASP A 55 10.55 -4.93 -7.56
CA ASP A 55 10.30 -6.35 -7.73
C ASP A 55 8.82 -6.72 -7.61
N ARG A 56 8.46 -7.76 -8.35
CA ARG A 56 7.10 -8.33 -8.38
C ARG A 56 6.57 -8.66 -6.99
N LEU A 57 7.40 -9.07 -6.03
CA LEU A 57 6.95 -9.42 -4.68
C LEU A 57 6.23 -8.26 -3.98
N PHE A 58 6.53 -7.01 -4.34
CA PHE A 58 5.85 -5.83 -3.82
C PHE A 58 4.61 -5.45 -4.63
N VAL A 59 4.65 -5.69 -5.95
CA VAL A 59 3.54 -5.39 -6.87
C VAL A 59 2.37 -6.36 -6.68
N LYS A 60 2.67 -7.62 -6.40
CA LYS A 60 1.66 -8.68 -6.29
C LYS A 60 0.68 -8.39 -5.16
N GLY A 61 -0.62 -8.29 -5.49
CA GLY A 61 -1.69 -8.06 -4.51
C GLY A 61 -1.64 -6.67 -3.84
N ILE A 62 -1.04 -5.68 -4.50
CA ILE A 62 -0.90 -4.31 -3.99
C ILE A 62 -2.26 -3.65 -3.64
N GLU A 63 -3.34 -4.08 -4.27
CA GLU A 63 -4.71 -3.62 -4.04
C GLU A 63 -5.27 -4.02 -2.67
N GLU A 64 -4.74 -5.07 -2.05
CA GLU A 64 -5.15 -5.54 -0.71
C GLU A 64 -4.10 -5.19 0.36
N ALA A 65 -2.84 -5.02 -0.02
CA ALA A 65 -1.72 -4.83 0.90
C ALA A 65 -1.39 -3.34 1.14
N THR A 66 -1.99 -2.75 2.18
CA THR A 66 -1.72 -1.35 2.60
C THR A 66 -0.23 -1.06 2.80
N TYR A 67 0.53 -2.04 3.31
CA TYR A 67 1.98 -1.92 3.48
C TYR A 67 2.71 -1.79 2.13
N ASN A 68 2.43 -2.67 1.17
CA ASN A 68 3.06 -2.63 -0.16
C ASN A 68 2.71 -1.35 -0.90
N TYR A 69 1.45 -0.92 -0.85
CA TYR A 69 1.01 0.34 -1.43
C TYR A 69 1.81 1.53 -0.89
N ARG A 70 1.92 1.66 0.44
CA ARG A 70 2.69 2.74 1.09
C ARG A 70 4.17 2.67 0.76
N LEU A 71 4.75 1.47 0.73
CA LEU A 71 6.16 1.27 0.41
C LEU A 71 6.46 1.71 -1.03
N ILE A 72 5.68 1.23 -2.00
CA ILE A 72 5.82 1.58 -3.42
C ILE A 72 5.57 3.08 -3.61
N SER A 73 4.55 3.65 -2.97
CA SER A 73 4.29 5.10 -3.00
C SER A 73 5.50 5.92 -2.53
N ASN A 74 6.10 5.54 -1.39
CA ASN A 74 7.30 6.20 -0.86
C ASN A 74 8.50 6.03 -1.80
N MET A 75 8.68 4.85 -2.41
CA MET A 75 9.75 4.58 -3.37
C MET A 75 9.60 5.44 -4.64
N ILE A 76 8.37 5.58 -5.14
CA ILE A 76 8.07 6.44 -6.30
C ILE A 76 8.39 7.90 -5.98
N GLU A 77 8.00 8.39 -4.80
CA GLU A 77 8.30 9.77 -4.38
C GLU A 77 9.80 10.01 -4.20
N PHE A 78 10.51 9.05 -3.61
CA PHE A 78 11.97 9.07 -3.53
C PHE A 78 12.61 9.12 -4.93
N ALA A 79 12.16 8.28 -5.86
CA ALA A 79 12.71 8.25 -7.21
C ALA A 79 12.45 9.58 -7.94
N LYS A 80 11.22 10.12 -7.84
CA LYS A 80 10.85 11.44 -8.40
C LYS A 80 11.74 12.56 -7.88
N THR A 81 11.94 12.64 -6.57
CA THR A 81 12.77 13.70 -5.94
C THR A 81 14.24 13.61 -6.31
N ASN A 82 14.73 12.44 -6.72
CA ASN A 82 16.11 12.22 -7.15
C ASN A 82 16.26 12.13 -8.68
N ALA A 83 15.21 12.42 -9.46
CA ALA A 83 15.20 12.30 -10.92
C ALA A 83 15.57 10.89 -11.43
N ILE A 84 15.24 9.86 -10.65
CA ILE A 84 15.42 8.45 -11.00
C ILE A 84 14.12 7.94 -11.59
N ARG A 85 14.18 7.17 -12.69
CA ARG A 85 12.99 6.52 -13.24
C ARG A 85 12.61 5.31 -12.40
N ILE A 86 11.32 5.04 -12.28
CA ILE A 86 10.83 3.86 -11.58
C ILE A 86 10.01 2.97 -12.49
N CYS A 87 10.35 1.69 -12.49
CA CYS A 87 9.65 0.64 -13.20
C CYS A 87 9.03 -0.32 -12.19
N CYS A 88 7.72 -0.50 -12.23
CA CYS A 88 7.06 -1.54 -11.43
C CYS A 88 6.93 -2.80 -12.28
N GLU A 89 7.55 -3.89 -11.85
CA GLU A 89 7.61 -5.12 -12.63
C GLU A 89 6.69 -6.23 -12.12
N GLY A 90 6.37 -7.16 -13.00
CA GLY A 90 5.56 -8.33 -12.67
C GLY A 90 4.07 -8.08 -12.51
N VAL A 91 3.51 -7.01 -13.10
CA VAL A 91 2.06 -6.78 -13.17
C VAL A 91 1.38 -7.88 -13.97
N GLU A 92 0.44 -8.61 -13.36
CA GLU A 92 -0.25 -9.73 -14.00
C GLU A 92 -1.75 -9.48 -14.19
N ASP A 93 -2.36 -8.56 -13.44
CA ASP A 93 -3.79 -8.26 -13.57
C ASP A 93 -4.14 -6.77 -13.55
N VAL A 94 -5.39 -6.46 -13.93
CA VAL A 94 -5.85 -5.08 -14.12
C VAL A 94 -6.05 -4.32 -12.80
N HIS A 95 -6.29 -5.00 -11.68
CA HIS A 95 -6.39 -4.37 -10.36
C HIS A 95 -5.03 -3.83 -9.93
N GLU A 96 -3.97 -4.65 -10.04
CA GLU A 96 -2.58 -4.22 -9.81
C GLU A 96 -2.22 -3.01 -10.71
N LEU A 97 -2.54 -3.09 -12.01
CA LEU A 97 -2.33 -1.97 -12.95
C LEU A 97 -3.07 -0.70 -12.52
N THR A 98 -4.33 -0.83 -12.07
CA THR A 98 -5.16 0.31 -11.67
C THR A 98 -4.54 1.05 -10.48
N VAL A 99 -4.11 0.31 -9.45
CA VAL A 99 -3.46 0.87 -8.27
C VAL A 99 -2.12 1.51 -8.61
N LEU A 100 -1.29 0.81 -9.38
CA LEU A 100 0.03 1.29 -9.77
C LEU A 100 -0.05 2.56 -10.62
N GLU A 101 -0.92 2.64 -11.61
CA GLU A 101 -1.08 3.87 -12.40
C GLU A 101 -1.54 5.07 -11.55
N GLY A 102 -2.34 4.83 -10.50
CA GLY A 102 -2.71 5.86 -9.52
C GLY A 102 -1.50 6.43 -8.76
N LEU A 103 -0.44 5.63 -8.58
CA LEU A 103 0.83 6.08 -8.01
C LEU A 103 1.76 6.76 -9.03
N ALA A 104 1.43 6.66 -10.33
CA ALA A 104 2.15 7.24 -11.45
C ALA A 104 3.66 6.90 -11.50
N PRO A 105 4.03 5.61 -11.59
CA PRO A 105 5.39 5.20 -11.93
C PRO A 105 5.75 5.61 -13.36
N ASN A 106 7.04 5.61 -13.71
CA ASN A 106 7.47 5.97 -15.07
C ASN A 106 7.22 4.84 -16.06
N LEU A 107 7.38 3.60 -15.61
CA LEU A 107 7.28 2.39 -16.42
C LEU A 107 6.51 1.31 -15.65
N ILE A 108 5.79 0.49 -16.40
CA ILE A 108 5.10 -0.70 -15.87
C ILE A 108 5.43 -1.85 -16.81
N GLN A 109 5.82 -2.98 -16.23
CA GLN A 109 6.15 -4.20 -16.95
C GLN A 109 5.45 -5.39 -16.31
N GLY A 110 4.98 -6.34 -17.12
CA GLY A 110 4.44 -7.58 -16.58
C GLY A 110 3.65 -8.42 -17.59
N TYR A 111 3.26 -9.61 -17.14
CA TYR A 111 2.57 -10.60 -17.98
C TYR A 111 1.15 -10.19 -18.36
N LEU A 112 0.58 -9.17 -17.69
CA LEU A 112 -0.63 -8.51 -18.14
C LEU A 112 -0.49 -8.01 -19.58
N PHE A 113 0.68 -7.47 -19.95
CA PHE A 113 0.92 -6.94 -21.28
C PHE A 113 1.44 -8.02 -22.22
N SER A 114 2.51 -8.71 -21.81
CA SER A 114 3.08 -9.80 -22.58
C SER A 114 4.02 -10.66 -21.75
N LYS A 115 4.11 -11.94 -22.08
CA LYS A 115 5.18 -12.82 -21.59
C LYS A 115 6.44 -12.61 -22.45
N PRO A 116 7.64 -12.94 -21.94
CA PRO A 116 8.83 -13.04 -22.75
C PRO A 116 8.57 -13.89 -24.00
N CYS A 117 8.96 -13.36 -25.15
CA CYS A 117 8.69 -13.97 -26.45
C CYS A 117 9.96 -13.98 -27.30
N LYS A 118 9.90 -14.69 -28.44
CA LYS A 118 11.04 -14.73 -29.37
C LYS A 118 11.22 -13.40 -30.08
N THR A 119 12.44 -13.12 -30.55
CA THR A 119 12.77 -11.87 -31.24
C THR A 119 11.82 -11.57 -32.40
N GLU A 120 11.48 -12.56 -33.22
CA GLU A 120 10.61 -12.37 -34.39
C GLU A 120 9.18 -12.00 -33.98
N GLU A 121 8.68 -12.61 -32.90
CA GLU A 121 7.37 -12.30 -32.32
C GLU A 121 7.37 -10.89 -31.72
N PHE A 122 8.45 -10.51 -31.04
CA PHE A 122 8.62 -9.18 -30.46
C PHE A 122 8.63 -8.09 -31.55
N GLU A 123 9.46 -8.25 -32.57
CA GLU A 123 9.55 -7.29 -33.68
C GLU A 123 8.20 -7.13 -34.39
N SER A 124 7.51 -8.25 -34.62
CA SER A 124 6.20 -8.24 -35.26
C SER A 124 5.13 -7.57 -34.39
N ALA A 125 5.07 -7.86 -33.09
CA ALA A 125 4.00 -7.39 -32.22
C ALA A 125 4.21 -5.98 -31.63
N PHE A 126 5.46 -5.51 -31.45
CA PHE A 126 5.75 -4.27 -30.72
C PHE A 126 6.52 -3.21 -31.52
N ILE A 127 7.19 -3.59 -32.62
CA ILE A 127 8.03 -2.66 -33.40
C ILE A 127 7.39 -2.35 -34.76
N ASN A 128 7.02 -3.38 -35.52
CA ASN A 128 6.55 -3.21 -36.89
C ASN A 128 5.05 -2.93 -36.95
N GLN A 129 4.69 -1.65 -37.08
CA GLN A 129 3.31 -1.18 -37.12
C GLN A 129 2.47 -1.72 -38.30
N GLY A 130 3.11 -2.27 -39.34
CA GLY A 130 2.42 -2.80 -40.52
C GLY A 130 1.83 -4.20 -40.34
N THR A 131 2.25 -4.94 -39.30
CA THR A 131 1.85 -6.33 -39.10
C THR A 131 0.45 -6.45 -38.49
N GLU A 132 -0.16 -7.63 -38.67
CA GLU A 132 -1.40 -7.96 -37.96
C GLU A 132 -1.17 -8.13 -36.45
N ALA A 133 -0.02 -8.68 -36.06
CA ALA A 133 0.34 -8.88 -34.65
C ALA A 133 0.39 -7.54 -33.89
N TYR A 134 0.99 -6.49 -34.47
CA TYR A 134 1.05 -5.17 -33.87
C TYR A 134 -0.35 -4.57 -33.68
N ARG A 135 -1.20 -4.63 -34.72
CA ARG A 135 -2.58 -4.13 -34.63
C ARG A 135 -3.38 -4.85 -33.54
N ARG A 136 -3.25 -6.17 -33.46
CA ARG A 136 -3.90 -6.98 -32.43
C ARG A 136 -3.42 -6.62 -31.02
N TYR A 137 -2.12 -6.41 -30.84
CA TYR A 137 -1.57 -5.96 -29.56
C TYR A 137 -2.06 -4.56 -29.18
N ALA A 138 -2.05 -3.61 -30.12
CA ALA A 138 -2.54 -2.25 -29.88
C ALA A 138 -4.04 -2.24 -29.49
N GLU A 139 -4.86 -3.07 -30.12
CA GLU A 139 -6.27 -3.27 -29.73
C GLU A 139 -6.42 -3.90 -28.35
N PHE A 140 -5.58 -4.89 -28.02
CA PHE A 140 -5.55 -5.52 -26.70
C PHE A 140 -5.23 -4.49 -25.61
N VAL A 141 -4.19 -3.68 -25.78
CA VAL A 141 -3.82 -2.62 -24.84
C VAL A 141 -4.98 -1.63 -24.69
N ARG A 142 -5.60 -1.18 -25.78
CA ARG A 142 -6.78 -0.30 -25.70
C ARG A 142 -7.92 -0.92 -24.89
N LYS A 143 -8.18 -2.23 -25.03
CA LYS A 143 -9.20 -2.93 -24.25
C LYS A 143 -8.87 -2.99 -22.76
N ILE A 144 -7.59 -3.20 -22.40
CA ILE A 144 -7.14 -3.14 -21.00
C ILE A 144 -7.50 -1.78 -20.39
N TYR A 145 -7.11 -0.67 -21.05
CA TYR A 145 -7.37 0.67 -20.54
C TYR A 145 -8.87 1.02 -20.52
N GLN A 146 -9.65 0.58 -21.50
CA GLN A 146 -11.11 0.73 -21.46
C GLN A 146 -11.76 -0.07 -20.32
N TYR A 147 -11.26 -1.27 -20.02
CA TYR A 147 -11.74 -2.07 -18.91
C TYR A 147 -11.36 -1.42 -17.58
N LYS A 148 -10.12 -0.96 -17.43
CA LYS A 148 -9.64 -0.16 -16.30
C LYS A 148 -10.51 1.08 -16.07
N ASP A 149 -10.80 1.87 -17.09
CA ASP A 149 -11.61 3.09 -16.94
C ASP A 149 -13.02 2.76 -16.43
N LYS A 150 -13.60 1.64 -16.88
CA LYS A 150 -14.87 1.13 -16.33
C LYS A 150 -14.70 0.61 -14.91
N MET A 151 -13.58 -0.04 -14.60
CA MET A 151 -13.25 -0.42 -13.23
C MET A 151 -13.10 0.80 -12.35
N HIS A 152 -12.59 1.94 -12.81
CA HIS A 152 -12.55 3.17 -12.01
C HIS A 152 -13.95 3.70 -11.63
N VAL A 153 -15.00 3.28 -12.35
CA VAL A 153 -16.41 3.53 -12.00
C VAL A 153 -16.95 2.50 -11.00
N VAL A 154 -16.36 1.29 -10.95
CA VAL A 154 -16.71 0.19 -10.02
C VAL A 154 -15.80 0.19 -8.78
N TYR A 155 -14.64 0.83 -8.87
CA TYR A 155 -13.71 1.06 -7.80
C TYR A 155 -14.28 2.21 -7.00
N PHE A 156 -15.08 1.84 -6.02
CA PHE A 156 -15.42 2.72 -4.93
C PHE A 156 -14.11 3.31 -4.43
N ASP A 157 -14.02 4.63 -4.42
CA ASP A 157 -12.94 5.30 -3.71
C ASP A 157 -13.18 5.05 -2.22
N ALA A 158 -12.81 3.85 -1.77
CA ALA A 158 -13.08 3.37 -0.44
C ALA A 158 -12.46 4.34 0.56
N LYS A 159 -11.30 4.91 0.25
CA LYS A 159 -10.66 5.93 1.07
C LYS A 159 -11.53 7.19 1.21
N ASN A 160 -12.05 7.73 0.11
CA ASN A 160 -12.96 8.88 0.18
C ASN A 160 -14.28 8.52 0.85
N ILE A 161 -14.85 7.35 0.61
CA ILE A 161 -16.08 6.90 1.26
C ILE A 161 -15.86 6.75 2.76
N LEU A 162 -14.79 6.09 3.19
CA LEU A 162 -14.43 5.95 4.60
C LEU A 162 -14.27 7.33 5.23
N ARG A 163 -13.55 8.25 4.57
CA ARG A 163 -13.35 9.62 5.05
C ARG A 163 -14.64 10.42 5.15
N GLU A 164 -15.46 10.45 4.10
CA GLU A 164 -16.73 11.18 4.04
C GLU A 164 -17.78 10.59 4.98
N THR A 165 -17.74 9.28 5.22
CA THR A 165 -18.62 8.60 6.18
C THR A 165 -18.11 8.61 7.61
N GLU A 166 -16.93 9.22 7.85
CA GLU A 166 -16.19 9.21 9.11
C GLU A 166 -16.04 7.78 9.68
N LEU A 167 -15.70 6.81 8.83
CA LEU A 167 -15.53 5.40 9.17
C LEU A 167 -14.05 5.03 9.16
N GLY A 168 -13.45 4.94 10.35
CA GLY A 168 -12.05 4.58 10.54
C GLY A 168 -11.87 3.10 10.75
N LEU A 169 -10.98 2.47 9.99
CA LEU A 169 -10.66 1.05 10.11
C LEU A 169 -9.53 0.83 11.11
N TRP A 170 -9.57 -0.30 11.80
CA TRP A 170 -8.54 -0.68 12.74
C TRP A 170 -8.32 -2.19 12.83
N ILE A 171 -7.10 -2.56 13.21
CA ILE A 171 -6.73 -3.89 13.67
C ILE A 171 -6.19 -3.76 15.09
N ILE A 172 -6.75 -4.51 16.03
CA ILE A 172 -6.28 -4.57 17.41
C ILE A 172 -5.69 -5.95 17.65
N ARG A 173 -4.45 -6.00 18.13
CA ARG A 173 -3.78 -7.24 18.53
C ARG A 173 -3.57 -7.24 20.04
N ILE A 174 -3.88 -8.37 20.66
CA ILE A 174 -3.91 -8.51 22.12
C ILE A 174 -3.12 -9.75 22.53
N ASN A 175 -2.19 -9.56 23.47
CA ASN A 175 -1.59 -10.63 24.25
C ASN A 175 -1.94 -10.39 25.73
N GLU A 176 -2.95 -11.10 26.23
CA GLU A 176 -3.40 -10.96 27.62
C GLU A 176 -2.34 -11.45 28.63
N CYS A 177 -1.54 -12.45 28.27
CA CYS A 177 -0.51 -13.01 29.15
C CYS A 177 0.59 -11.99 29.46
N GLU A 178 0.97 -11.20 28.45
CA GLU A 178 2.03 -10.19 28.57
C GLU A 178 1.48 -8.77 28.84
N GLN A 179 0.16 -8.62 28.96
CA GLN A 179 -0.52 -7.32 29.08
C GLN A 179 -0.12 -6.35 27.95
N TYR A 180 0.04 -6.90 26.75
CA TYR A 180 0.50 -6.17 25.58
C TYR A 180 -0.66 -5.97 24.58
N TYR A 181 -0.85 -4.72 24.18
CA TYR A 181 -1.95 -4.29 23.33
C TYR A 181 -1.43 -3.34 22.26
N GLU A 182 -1.85 -3.56 21.03
CA GLU A 182 -1.52 -2.67 19.92
C GLU A 182 -2.70 -2.48 18.98
N MET A 183 -2.74 -1.31 18.34
CA MET A 183 -3.77 -0.93 17.39
C MET A 183 -3.11 -0.34 16.15
N TYR A 184 -3.41 -0.91 15.00
CA TYR A 184 -3.11 -0.34 13.70
C TYR A 184 -4.35 0.39 13.20
N ALA A 185 -4.20 1.67 12.90
CA ALA A 185 -5.25 2.54 12.41
C ALA A 185 -5.01 2.86 10.92
N ASP A 186 -6.08 2.94 10.14
CA ASP A 186 -6.02 3.56 8.82
C ASP A 186 -5.96 5.10 8.95
N GLU A 187 -5.78 5.78 7.82
CA GLU A 187 -5.68 7.25 7.81
C GLU A 187 -6.99 7.92 8.28
N THR A 188 -8.14 7.30 8.01
CA THR A 188 -9.43 7.81 8.46
C THR A 188 -9.58 7.69 9.97
N MET A 189 -9.16 6.57 10.55
CA MET A 189 -9.17 6.37 11.99
C MET A 189 -8.21 7.33 12.71
N GLU A 190 -7.02 7.56 12.15
CA GLU A 190 -6.09 8.59 12.66
C GLU A 190 -6.72 9.97 12.65
N HIS A 191 -7.48 10.30 11.59
CA HIS A 191 -8.24 11.54 11.50
C HIS A 191 -9.38 11.63 12.52
N ILE A 192 -10.18 10.57 12.70
CA ILE A 192 -11.26 10.50 13.70
C ILE A 192 -10.71 10.66 15.13
N MET A 193 -9.54 10.09 15.40
CA MET A 193 -8.88 10.22 16.69
C MET A 193 -8.23 11.59 16.90
N SER A 194 -8.07 12.40 15.84
CA SER A 194 -7.34 13.66 15.83
C SER A 194 -5.95 13.54 16.47
N VAL A 195 -5.17 12.57 16.00
CA VAL A 195 -3.79 12.40 16.45
C VAL A 195 -2.90 13.53 15.91
N ASP A 196 -2.02 14.05 16.74
CA ASP A 196 -1.15 15.21 16.46
C ASP A 196 0.14 14.85 15.71
N ARG A 197 0.46 13.56 15.65
CA ARG A 197 1.63 13.00 14.97
C ARG A 197 1.33 11.56 14.55
N LYS A 198 2.31 10.87 13.96
CA LYS A 198 2.24 9.42 13.78
C LYS A 198 2.55 8.71 15.10
N TYR A 199 1.65 7.81 15.50
CA TYR A 199 1.74 7.04 16.75
C TYR A 199 2.27 5.64 16.42
N THR A 200 3.02 5.03 17.33
CA THR A 200 3.28 3.58 17.24
C THR A 200 1.98 2.81 17.51
N PRO A 201 1.88 1.53 17.12
CA PRO A 201 0.67 0.74 17.37
C PRO A 201 0.24 0.68 18.85
N GLN A 202 1.19 0.61 19.78
CA GLN A 202 0.92 0.62 21.22
C GLN A 202 0.47 2.00 21.70
N GLU A 203 1.12 3.07 21.22
CA GLU A 203 0.68 4.44 21.51
C GLU A 203 -0.75 4.68 20.99
N CYS A 204 -1.09 4.15 19.81
CA CYS A 204 -2.42 4.26 19.20
C CYS A 204 -3.49 3.58 20.06
N TYR A 205 -3.23 2.33 20.48
CA TYR A 205 -4.14 1.61 21.37
C TYR A 205 -4.35 2.36 22.69
N ALA A 206 -3.25 2.79 23.33
CA ALA A 206 -3.31 3.52 24.59
C ALA A 206 -4.03 4.86 24.43
N PHE A 207 -3.82 5.58 23.32
CA PHE A 207 -4.48 6.85 23.05
C PHE A 207 -5.99 6.70 22.94
N TRP A 208 -6.45 5.69 22.19
CA TRP A 208 -7.86 5.34 22.08
C TRP A 208 -8.44 4.88 23.42
N HIS A 209 -7.84 3.88 24.05
CA HIS A 209 -8.37 3.22 25.25
C HIS A 209 -8.48 4.18 26.45
N ASN A 210 -7.46 5.00 26.69
CA ASN A 210 -7.44 5.91 27.83
C ASN A 210 -8.50 7.02 27.76
N ARG A 211 -9.02 7.31 26.57
CA ARG A 211 -10.04 8.33 26.30
C ARG A 211 -11.47 7.78 26.31
N ILE A 212 -11.68 6.50 26.55
CA ILE A 212 -13.02 5.96 26.82
C ILE A 212 -13.53 6.58 28.11
N VAL A 213 -14.73 7.19 28.05
CA VAL A 213 -15.37 7.81 29.21
C VAL A 213 -15.58 6.76 30.30
N GLU A 214 -15.32 7.13 31.55
CA GLU A 214 -15.15 6.19 32.67
C GLU A 214 -16.32 5.20 32.84
N ASN A 215 -17.56 5.67 32.72
CA ASN A 215 -18.77 4.85 32.81
C ASN A 215 -18.94 3.84 31.66
N TYR A 216 -18.21 4.00 30.56
CA TYR A 216 -18.22 3.08 29.41
C TYR A 216 -17.06 2.08 29.41
N ARG A 217 -16.03 2.25 30.27
CA ARG A 217 -14.82 1.40 30.23
C ARG A 217 -15.12 -0.08 30.40
N ASP A 218 -15.91 -0.44 31.42
CA ASP A 218 -16.29 -1.84 31.66
C ASP A 218 -17.14 -2.41 30.53
N TYR A 219 -18.03 -1.59 29.97
CA TYR A 219 -18.87 -1.96 28.84
C TYR A 219 -18.03 -2.24 27.58
N VAL A 220 -17.06 -1.38 27.27
CA VAL A 220 -16.16 -1.57 26.12
C VAL A 220 -15.28 -2.81 26.34
N ASN A 221 -14.61 -2.92 27.48
CA ASN A 221 -13.74 -4.07 27.79
C ASN A 221 -14.48 -5.41 27.70
N LYS A 222 -15.73 -5.47 28.20
CA LYS A 222 -16.57 -6.68 28.09
C LYS A 222 -16.89 -7.03 26.65
N ASN A 223 -17.18 -6.05 25.79
CA ASN A 223 -17.47 -6.32 24.39
C ASN A 223 -16.22 -6.65 23.57
N VAL A 224 -15.05 -6.10 23.91
CA VAL A 224 -13.76 -6.54 23.35
C VAL A 224 -13.51 -8.01 23.68
N LYS A 225 -13.71 -8.44 24.92
CA LYS A 225 -13.63 -9.86 25.29
C LYS A 225 -14.63 -10.72 24.49
N ARG A 226 -15.86 -10.25 24.30
CA ARG A 226 -16.84 -10.94 23.46
C ARG A 226 -16.39 -11.05 22.00
N MET A 227 -15.70 -10.05 21.45
CA MET A 227 -15.11 -10.15 20.10
C MET A 227 -14.06 -11.27 20.05
N MET A 228 -13.24 -11.41 21.09
CA MET A 228 -12.21 -12.45 21.17
C MET A 228 -12.79 -13.87 21.29
N GLU A 229 -13.92 -14.01 21.99
CA GLU A 229 -14.53 -15.31 22.30
C GLU A 229 -15.52 -15.78 21.22
N THR A 230 -15.94 -14.92 20.29
CA THR A 230 -17.00 -15.24 19.33
C THR A 230 -16.56 -15.03 17.89
N ASP A 231 -16.99 -15.93 16.99
CA ASP A 231 -16.83 -15.77 15.53
C ASP A 231 -17.88 -14.83 14.91
N LYS A 232 -18.52 -14.00 15.74
CA LYS A 232 -19.59 -13.08 15.33
C LYS A 232 -19.09 -11.65 15.39
N VAL A 233 -19.67 -10.83 14.51
CA VAL A 233 -19.50 -9.38 14.60
C VAL A 233 -20.16 -8.88 15.88
N VAL A 234 -19.42 -8.10 16.67
CA VAL A 234 -19.92 -7.42 17.88
C VAL A 234 -19.95 -5.93 17.58
N GLU A 235 -21.11 -5.31 17.79
CA GLU A 235 -21.29 -3.86 17.68
C GLU A 235 -21.56 -3.25 19.06
N LEU A 236 -20.99 -2.08 19.30
CA LEU A 236 -21.16 -1.31 20.53
C LEU A 236 -21.15 0.20 20.25
N GLU A 237 -21.86 0.96 21.07
CA GLU A 237 -21.82 2.42 21.06
C GLU A 237 -21.42 2.93 22.45
N TYR A 238 -20.48 3.87 22.49
CA TYR A 238 -19.99 4.42 23.75
C TYR A 238 -19.52 5.87 23.59
N ALA A 239 -19.42 6.57 24.71
CA ALA A 239 -18.86 7.92 24.76
C ALA A 239 -17.32 7.87 24.81
N TRP A 240 -16.69 8.72 24.01
CA TRP A 240 -15.24 8.84 23.90
C TRP A 240 -14.82 10.31 23.99
N MET A 241 -13.75 10.60 24.73
CA MET A 241 -13.23 11.95 24.92
C MET A 241 -12.32 12.33 23.74
N HIS A 242 -12.89 13.00 22.76
CA HIS A 242 -12.17 13.53 21.61
C HIS A 242 -11.27 14.71 22.01
N PRO A 243 -10.01 14.79 21.54
CA PRO A 243 -9.08 15.86 21.90
C PRO A 243 -9.62 17.26 21.65
N GLU A 244 -10.26 17.47 20.50
CA GLU A 244 -10.77 18.78 20.09
C GLU A 244 -12.27 19.00 20.39
N LEU A 245 -13.12 17.99 20.16
CA LEU A 245 -14.58 18.09 20.25
C LEU A 245 -15.15 17.79 21.64
N GLY A 246 -14.33 17.32 22.58
CA GLY A 246 -14.80 16.87 23.89
C GLY A 246 -15.51 15.52 23.83
N GLU A 247 -16.54 15.31 24.63
CA GLU A 247 -17.27 14.04 24.65
C GLU A 247 -18.07 13.83 23.36
N ILE A 248 -17.74 12.77 22.60
CA ILE A 248 -18.45 12.36 21.38
C ILE A 248 -19.00 10.94 21.52
N ARG A 249 -20.02 10.60 20.71
CA ARG A 249 -20.48 9.21 20.58
C ARG A 249 -19.81 8.52 19.42
N VAL A 250 -19.25 7.35 19.70
CA VAL A 250 -18.60 6.50 18.70
C VAL A 250 -19.33 5.17 18.64
N ARG A 251 -19.64 4.73 17.42
CA ARG A 251 -20.05 3.36 17.13
C ARG A 251 -18.80 2.57 16.75
N CYS A 252 -18.64 1.40 17.34
CA CYS A 252 -17.56 0.46 17.06
C CYS A 252 -18.18 -0.86 16.66
N SER A 253 -17.61 -1.48 15.62
CA SER A 253 -17.95 -2.84 15.22
C SER A 253 -16.66 -3.60 14.97
N GLY A 254 -16.57 -4.83 15.46
CA GLY A 254 -15.37 -5.65 15.26
C GLY A 254 -15.66 -7.14 15.37
N ARG A 255 -14.72 -7.95 14.87
CA ARG A 255 -14.74 -9.41 14.95
C ARG A 255 -13.32 -9.95 15.13
N ARG A 256 -13.21 -11.17 15.64
CA ARG A 256 -11.94 -11.91 15.60
C ARG A 256 -11.66 -12.43 14.20
N VAL A 257 -10.39 -12.39 13.82
CA VAL A 257 -9.84 -13.02 12.61
C VAL A 257 -8.76 -14.02 13.02
N GLU A 258 -8.09 -14.61 12.04
CA GLU A 258 -6.99 -15.55 12.32
C GLU A 258 -5.91 -14.87 13.17
N ASP A 259 -5.56 -15.52 14.28
CA ASP A 259 -4.52 -15.06 15.19
C ASP A 259 -3.16 -15.07 14.50
N THR A 260 -2.34 -14.05 14.74
CA THR A 260 -1.01 -13.91 14.14
C THR A 260 0.05 -13.70 15.20
N ASP A 261 1.19 -14.37 15.06
CA ASP A 261 2.32 -14.34 16.01
C ASP A 261 1.93 -14.67 17.47
N GLY A 262 0.95 -15.55 17.66
CA GLY A 262 0.47 -15.94 18.99
C GLY A 262 -0.38 -14.87 19.70
N MET A 263 -0.77 -13.80 18.99
CA MET A 263 -1.66 -12.76 19.50
C MET A 263 -3.08 -12.93 18.95
N VAL A 264 -4.07 -12.60 19.79
CA VAL A 264 -5.46 -12.52 19.34
C VAL A 264 -5.61 -11.30 18.44
N THR A 265 -6.12 -11.50 17.23
CA THR A 265 -6.27 -10.43 16.24
C THR A 265 -7.75 -10.11 16.03
N LEU A 266 -8.10 -8.83 16.24
CA LEU A 266 -9.42 -8.28 16.00
C LEU A 266 -9.33 -7.27 14.86
N GLU A 267 -10.31 -7.26 13.97
CA GLU A 267 -10.47 -6.22 12.95
C GLU A 267 -11.84 -5.57 13.07
N GLY A 268 -11.93 -4.30 12.69
CA GLY A 268 -13.19 -3.58 12.80
C GLY A 268 -13.10 -2.15 12.31
N TYR A 269 -14.12 -1.38 12.69
CA TYR A 269 -14.17 0.03 12.42
C TYR A 269 -14.78 0.83 13.57
N HIS A 270 -14.41 2.11 13.66
CA HIS A 270 -15.12 3.13 14.42
C HIS A 270 -15.80 4.11 13.49
N ARG A 271 -16.93 4.65 13.93
CA ARG A 271 -17.63 5.74 13.25
C ARG A 271 -18.13 6.75 14.27
N THR A 272 -17.93 8.03 13.99
CA THR A 272 -18.51 9.11 14.81
C THR A 272 -20.01 9.21 14.52
N VAL A 273 -20.83 9.19 15.56
CA VAL A 273 -22.30 9.24 15.44
C VAL A 273 -22.82 10.68 15.55
N SER A 274 -22.02 11.59 16.10
CA SER A 274 -22.41 12.95 16.48
C SER A 274 -22.72 13.89 15.30
N ASN A 275 -22.17 13.63 14.10
CA ASN A 275 -22.15 14.57 12.97
C ASN A 275 -23.12 14.24 11.81
N ILE A 276 -23.93 13.19 11.91
CA ILE A 276 -24.76 12.73 10.78
C ILE A 276 -26.17 13.34 10.89
N GLU A 277 -26.53 14.20 9.94
CA GLU A 277 -27.93 14.56 9.67
C GLU A 277 -28.72 13.26 9.43
N ARG A 278 -29.61 12.92 10.36
CA ARG A 278 -30.62 11.89 10.12
C ARG A 278 -31.63 12.45 9.12
N ALA A 279 -31.61 11.97 7.88
CA ALA A 279 -32.73 12.17 6.98
C ALA A 279 -34.01 11.63 7.67
N LEU A 280 -35.00 12.51 7.81
CA LEU A 280 -36.34 12.23 8.36
C LEU A 280 -37.14 11.33 7.42
#